data_AF-A0A965LFL0-F1
#
_entry.id   AF-A0A965LFL0-F1
#
_cell.length_a   1.000
_cell.length_b   1.000
_cell.length_c   1.000
_cell.angle_alpha   90.00
_cell.angle_beta   90.00
_cell.angle_gamma   90.00
#
_symmetry.space_group_name_H-M   'P 1'
#
loop_
_entity.id
_entity.type
_entity.pdbx_description
1 polymer ?
#
loop_
_entity_poly.entity_id
_entity_poly.type
_entity_poly.pdbx_seq_one_letter_code
_entity_poly.pdbx_strand_id
1 'polypeptide(L)' 'MDALLQILKEKGRATLAELARMTGKKEKEVEAALARYEAERVILGYRAILDPEKTGDGGVRAVIEARITPERDGGFDRI' A
#
# COMPACT_ATOMS: atom_id res chain seq x y z
N MET A 1 2.56 -1.32 -16.02
CA MET A 1 2.34 -0.69 -14.69
C MET A 1 3.19 0.58 -14.67
N ASP A 2 2.60 1.73 -14.35
CA ASP A 2 3.30 3.03 -14.40
C ASP A 2 4.56 3.01 -13.52
N ALA A 3 5.70 3.44 -14.08
CA ALA A 3 6.99 3.41 -13.39
C ALA A 3 6.97 4.24 -12.10
N LEU A 4 6.19 5.33 -12.08
CA LEU A 4 6.03 6.19 -10.90
C LEU A 4 5.38 5.45 -9.72
N LEU A 5 4.38 4.61 -9.98
CA LEU A 5 3.68 3.83 -8.94
C LEU A 5 4.57 2.71 -8.38
N GLN A 6 5.43 2.09 -9.21
CA GLN A 6 6.40 1.12 -8.72
C GLN A 6 7.41 1.77 -7.76
N ILE A 7 7.93 2.94 -8.13
CA ILE A 7 8.89 3.67 -7.29
C ILE A 7 8.23 4.12 -5.98
N LEU A 8 6.99 4.62 -6.02
CA LEU A 8 6.23 5.00 -4.82
C LEU A 8 5.96 3.80 -3.90
N LYS A 9 5.80 2.59 -4.45
CA LYS A 9 5.59 1.37 -3.68
C LYS A 9 6.84 0.92 -2.91
N GLU A 10 8.03 1.11 -3.48
CA GLU A 10 9.29 0.82 -2.79
C GLU A 10 9.73 1.98 -1.88
N LYS A 11 9.53 3.22 -2.32
CA LYS A 11 9.98 4.44 -1.64
C LYS A 11 8.83 5.42 -1.45
N GLY A 12 7.95 5.12 -0.49
CA GLY A 12 6.79 5.95 -0.16
C GLY A 12 7.11 7.38 0.36
N ARG A 13 8.39 7.70 0.64
CA ARG A 13 8.85 9.02 1.08
C ARG A 13 9.73 9.74 0.04
N ALA A 14 9.82 9.23 -1.19
CA ALA A 14 10.62 9.86 -2.23
C ALA A 14 10.12 11.28 -2.52
N THR A 15 11.04 12.23 -2.63
CA THR A 15 10.72 13.63 -2.98
C THR A 15 10.32 13.76 -4.45
N LEU A 16 9.58 14.82 -4.81
CA LEU A 16 9.23 15.11 -6.20
C LEU A 16 10.47 15.16 -7.11
N ALA A 17 11.57 15.75 -6.62
CA ALA A 17 12.85 15.82 -7.32
C ALA A 17 13.46 14.44 -7.59
N GLU A 18 13.43 13.53 -6.61
CA GLU A 18 13.91 12.16 -6.77
C GLU A 18 13.03 11.37 -7.75
N LEU A 19 11.71 11.48 -7.61
CA LEU A 19 10.75 10.84 -8.49
C LEU A 19 10.90 11.33 -9.94
N ALA A 20 11.09 12.64 -10.14
CA ALA A 20 11.39 13.25 -11.42
C ALA A 20 12.68 12.71 -12.03
N ARG A 21 13.77 12.65 -11.24
CA ARG A 21 15.06 12.11 -11.69
C ARG A 21 15.00 10.63 -12.04
N MET A 22 14.23 9.83 -11.29
CA MET A 22 14.09 8.39 -11.51
C MET A 22 13.15 8.06 -12.69
N THR A 23 12.14 8.88 -12.93
CA THR A 23 11.18 8.68 -14.04
C THR A 23 11.54 9.44 -15.31
N GLY A 24 12.53 10.34 -15.26
CA GLY A 24 12.91 11.21 -16.38
C GLY A 24 11.88 12.31 -16.70
N LYS A 25 10.91 12.53 -15.81
CA LYS A 25 9.83 13.53 -15.96
C LYS A 25 10.17 14.82 -15.23
N LYS A 26 9.46 15.92 -15.54
CA LYS A 26 9.58 17.16 -14.76
C LYS A 26 8.84 17.03 -13.43
N GLU A 27 9.30 17.75 -12.41
CA GLU A 27 8.66 17.76 -11.08
C GLU A 27 7.17 18.14 -11.15
N LYS A 28 6.80 19.12 -11.98
CA LYS A 28 5.39 19.49 -12.22
C LYS A 28 4.54 18.36 -12.78
N GLU A 29 5.10 17.52 -13.66
CA GLU A 29 4.37 16.39 -14.23
C GLU A 29 4.19 15.27 -13.22
N VAL A 30 5.20 15.07 -12.37
CA VAL A 30 5.13 14.11 -11.26
C VAL A 30 4.10 14.56 -10.22
N GLU A 31 4.08 15.85 -9.87
CA GLU A 31 3.09 16.44 -8.97
C GLU A 31 1.66 16.30 -9.51
N ALA A 32 1.45 16.64 -10.79
CA ALA A 32 0.13 16.48 -11.43
C ALA A 32 -0.31 15.01 -11.49
N ALA A 33 0.61 14.08 -11.75
CA ALA A 33 0.32 12.65 -11.76
C ALA A 33 -0.03 12.14 -10.35
N LEU A 34 0.70 12.56 -9.31
CA LEU A 34 0.41 12.25 -7.91
C LEU A 34 -0.99 12.73 -7.52
N ALA A 35 -1.30 14.00 -7.78
CA ALA A 35 -2.61 14.58 -7.47
C ALA A 35 -3.74 13.83 -8.20
N ARG A 36 -3.51 13.42 -9.45
CA ARG A 36 -4.46 12.60 -10.20
C ARG A 36 -4.64 11.21 -9.59
N TYR A 37 -3.56 10.54 -9.21
CA TYR A 37 -3.63 9.21 -8.58
C TYR A 37 -4.28 9.23 -7.20
N GLU A 38 -4.13 10.32 -6.45
CA GLU A 38 -4.86 10.54 -5.19
C GLU A 38 -6.35 10.79 -5.43
N ALA A 39 -6.70 11.63 -6.42
CA ALA A 39 -8.09 11.91 -6.77
C ALA A 39 -8.83 10.66 -7.30
N GLU A 40 -8.16 9.84 -8.10
CA GLU A 40 -8.69 8.57 -8.63
C GLU A 40 -8.67 7.44 -7.58
N ARG A 41 -8.18 7.70 -6.35
CA ARG A 41 -7.99 6.70 -5.28
C ARG A 41 -7.10 5.51 -5.69
N VAL A 42 -6.23 5.71 -6.67
CA VAL A 42 -5.14 4.77 -7.00
C VAL A 42 -4.11 4.75 -5.87
N ILE A 43 -3.82 5.93 -5.29
CA ILE A 43 -3.11 6.06 -4.03
C ILE A 43 -4.15 6.18 -2.92
N LEU A 44 -4.25 5.15 -2.07
CA LEU A 44 -5.19 5.13 -0.95
C LEU A 44 -4.65 5.82 0.31
N GLY A 45 -3.34 6.02 0.39
CA GLY A 45 -2.68 6.69 1.50
C GLY A 45 -1.22 6.28 1.63
N TYR A 46 -0.49 7.00 2.48
CA TYR A 46 0.91 6.75 2.78
C TYR A 46 1.02 6.15 4.17
N ARG A 47 1.77 5.05 4.31
CA ARG A 47 1.97 4.36 5.59
C ARG A 47 3.44 4.30 5.93
N ALA A 48 3.79 4.69 7.15
CA ALA A 48 5.09 4.39 7.73
C ALA A 48 5.14 2.92 8.19
N ILE A 49 6.22 2.23 7.83
CA ILE A 49 6.55 0.94 8.43
C ILE A 49 7.30 1.22 9.72
N LEU A 50 6.69 0.85 10.84
CA LEU A 50 7.22 1.11 12.19
C LEU A 50 7.74 -0.19 12.79
N ASP A 51 8.76 -0.06 13.63
CA ASP A 51 9.30 -1.15 14.42
C ASP A 51 8.40 -1.39 15.65
N PRO A 52 7.64 -2.48 15.70
CA PRO A 52 6.67 -2.74 16.77
C PRO A 52 7.33 -2.91 18.14
N GLU A 53 8.60 -3.35 18.21
CA GLU A 53 9.33 -3.46 19.48
C GLU A 53 9.61 -2.09 20.09
N LYS A 54 9.81 -1.08 19.25
CA LYS A 54 10.15 0.29 19.68
C LYS A 54 8.94 1.19 19.84
N THR A 55 7.80 0.86 19.23
CA THR A 55 6.56 1.66 19.35
C THR A 55 5.71 1.29 20.56
N GLY A 56 6.12 0.31 21.37
CA GLY A 56 5.35 -0.12 22.55
C GLY A 56 4.14 -1.01 22.22
N ASP A 57 3.97 -1.36 20.93
CA ASP A 57 2.98 -2.32 20.42
C ASP A 57 3.50 -3.77 20.50
N GLY A 58 4.29 -4.07 21.53
CA GLY A 58 4.87 -5.39 21.82
C GLY A 58 3.85 -6.44 22.25
N GLY A 59 2.59 -6.29 21.83
CA GLY A 59 1.56 -7.29 22.04
C GLY A 59 1.84 -8.55 21.25
N VAL A 60 1.56 -9.70 21.85
CA VAL A 60 1.65 -11.02 21.20
C VAL A 60 0.80 -11.01 19.92
N ARG A 61 1.45 -11.14 18.77
CA ARG A 61 0.79 -11.23 17.47
C ARG A 61 0.53 -12.71 17.16
N ALA A 62 -0.70 -13.18 17.36
CA ALA A 62 -1.12 -14.52 16.98
C ALA A 62 -1.75 -14.51 15.59
N VAL A 63 -1.39 -15.49 14.75
CA VAL A 63 -2.04 -15.74 13.46
C VAL A 63 -2.98 -16.91 13.62
N ILE A 64 -4.27 -16.72 13.34
CA ILE A 64 -5.26 -17.79 13.33
C ILE A 64 -5.41 -18.27 11.89
N GLU A 65 -4.88 -19.46 11.59
CA GLU A 65 -5.11 -20.12 10.31
C GLU A 65 -6.34 -21.05 10.46
N ALA A 66 -7.47 -20.65 9.89
CA ALA A 66 -8.67 -21.47 9.86
C ALA A 66 -8.70 -22.33 8.58
N ARG A 67 -8.49 -23.64 8.70
CA ARG A 67 -8.81 -24.60 7.63
C ARG A 67 -10.29 -24.97 7.72
N ILE A 68 -11.12 -24.34 6.90
CA ILE A 68 -12.51 -24.77 6.70
C ILE A 68 -12.52 -25.87 5.63
N THR A 69 -12.95 -27.07 6.02
CA THR A 69 -13.42 -28.07 5.06
C THR A 69 -14.87 -27.70 4.74
N PRO A 70 -15.20 -27.30 3.49
CA PRO A 70 -16.57 -27.00 3.15
C PRO A 70 -17.43 -28.26 3.32
N GLU A 71 -18.45 -28.21 4.17
CA GLU A 71 -19.43 -29.27 4.28
C GLU A 71 -20.20 -29.37 2.96
N ARG A 72 -20.26 -30.59 2.40
CA ARG A 72 -21.17 -30.89 1.30
C ARG A 72 -22.60 -30.77 1.84
N ASP A 73 -23.42 -29.97 1.15
CA ASP A 73 -24.86 -29.73 1.37
C ASP A 73 -25.32 -28.57 2.29
N GLY A 74 -24.42 -27.71 2.77
CA GLY A 74 -24.80 -26.49 3.51
C GLY A 74 -24.53 -25.20 2.72
N GLY A 75 -25.50 -24.70 1.96
CA GLY A 75 -25.38 -23.44 1.19
C GLY A 75 -24.99 -22.21 2.02
N PHE A 76 -24.53 -21.16 1.33
CA PHE A 76 -23.90 -19.91 1.82
C PHE A 76 -24.81 -18.94 2.61
N ASP A 77 -25.79 -19.42 3.39
CA ASP A 77 -26.80 -18.54 3.99
C ASP A 77 -26.86 -18.59 5.53
N ARG A 78 -25.68 -18.58 6.17
CA ARG A 78 -25.53 -18.30 7.61
C ARG A 78 -24.18 -17.60 7.90
N ILE A 79 -24.04 -16.35 7.48
CA ILE A 79 -23.11 -15.38 8.10
C ILE A 79 -23.85 -14.05 8.22
#